data_AF-A0A3M1N3V5-F1
#
_entry.id   AF-A0A3M1N3V5-F1
#
_cell.length_a   1.000
_cell.length_b   1.000
_cell.length_c   1.000
_cell.angle_alpha   90.00
_cell.angle_beta   90.00
_cell.angle_gamma   90.00
#
_symmetry.space_group_name_H-M   'P 1'
#
loop_
_entity.id
_entity.type
_entity.pdbx_description
1 polymer ?
#
loop_
_entity_poly.entity_id
_entity_poly.type
_entity_poly.pdbx_seq_one_letter_code
_entity_poly.pdbx_strand_id
1 'polypeptide(L)'
;MFRLLAALGLLLGLGLLVLMPISAQVVPTPTLFIPSFGPVVDPPTLTPQIVVVTATPAITATPAIAATPEATATPTLPPLPTLNADLMGIQAYANVEIHAWQLLVDRVQFMGLRWIKTQVNWREMEPEPGQFTQVFSVIRDNLIYAGRRGFKIMISVVNAPDWARPPEARGQMEGPPSDPNAYAAFIGTLLDNWGTSFIHAIEIWNEPNLIREWTGMPKSGAIYKRYFDAAYQAIRQRSSEIVVLTAGLAPAGDTPDGSVNDRRWLRELYSAGLPINDPNFGIGIHPYGWANAPDARCCANPSQGWDDQRFFFFLDNIEDYRNIMLEFGHANGKLWATEFGWASFENLRYRDHVAGPLAIPPTDPGLGWMKRLSELQQAQYIIRAFELAQSEPLASFMGPMILWNLNFASLPGYVNEGVPSLPEAGFSVLNSDWAIRPIYVYLAQSPRR
;
A
#
# COMPACT_ATOMS: atom_id res chain seq x y z
N MET A 1 49.39 48.74 -40.11
CA MET A 1 49.43 48.11 -41.44
C MET A 1 50.58 47.11 -41.45
N PHE A 2 50.24 45.83 -41.38
CA PHE A 2 51.03 44.63 -41.72
C PHE A 2 52.35 44.26 -40.99
N ARG A 3 52.45 42.94 -40.76
CA ARG A 3 53.61 42.05 -40.48
C ARG A 3 53.93 41.88 -38.99
N LEU A 4 54.23 40.68 -38.46
CA LEU A 4 54.35 39.31 -38.97
C LEU A 4 54.38 38.37 -37.75
N LEU A 5 54.12 37.08 -38.01
CA LEU A 5 54.41 35.91 -37.16
C LEU A 5 55.72 35.98 -36.36
N ALA A 6 55.69 35.42 -35.13
CA ALA A 6 56.82 34.70 -34.57
C ALA A 6 56.34 33.67 -33.53
N ALA A 7 56.76 32.42 -33.73
CA ALA A 7 56.65 31.34 -32.77
C ALA A 7 58.05 30.95 -32.28
N LEU A 8 58.08 30.38 -31.07
CA LEU A 8 59.14 29.65 -30.36
C LEU A 8 60.30 30.44 -29.72
N GLY A 9 60.46 30.19 -28.42
CA GLY A 9 61.65 30.50 -27.62
C GLY A 9 61.46 30.08 -26.16
N LEU A 10 61.89 28.86 -25.84
CA LEU A 10 61.90 28.22 -24.52
C LEU A 10 62.79 28.98 -23.53
N LEU A 11 62.37 29.16 -22.26
CA LEU A 11 63.30 29.36 -21.14
C LEU A 11 62.65 29.00 -19.79
N LEU A 12 63.34 28.11 -19.08
CA LEU A 12 63.01 27.60 -17.75
C LEU A 12 63.04 28.70 -16.69
N GLY A 13 62.06 28.67 -15.78
CA GLY A 13 62.08 29.40 -14.51
C GLY A 13 61.35 28.58 -13.44
N LEU A 14 62.10 28.14 -12.43
CA LEU A 14 61.59 27.44 -11.25
C LEU A 14 60.48 28.26 -10.56
N GLY A 15 59.29 27.67 -10.44
CA GLY A 15 58.20 28.15 -9.61
C GLY A 15 57.83 27.08 -8.58
N LEU A 16 57.97 27.44 -7.31
CA LEU A 16 57.61 26.65 -6.12
C LEU A 16 56.28 25.89 -6.28
N LEU A 17 56.32 24.57 -6.12
CA LEU A 17 55.12 23.73 -6.04
C LEU A 17 54.48 23.92 -4.65
N VAL A 18 53.51 24.83 -4.54
CA VAL A 18 52.59 24.85 -3.39
C VAL A 18 51.44 23.92 -3.73
N LEU A 19 51.43 22.74 -3.11
CA LEU A 19 50.29 21.82 -3.12
C LEU A 19 49.12 22.49 -2.37
N MET A 20 48.22 23.13 -3.11
CA MET A 20 46.89 23.41 -2.60
C MET A 20 46.08 22.11 -2.62
N PRO A 21 45.44 21.70 -1.50
CA PRO A 21 44.55 20.55 -1.53
C PRO A 21 43.36 20.90 -2.42
N ILE A 22 43.18 20.11 -3.49
CA ILE A 22 41.94 20.06 -4.25
C ILE A 22 40.91 19.49 -3.27
N SER A 23 40.04 20.36 -2.74
CA SER A 23 38.84 19.92 -2.04
C SER A 23 37.98 19.22 -3.07
N ALA A 24 37.94 17.89 -3.02
CA ALA A 24 36.97 17.11 -3.77
C ALA A 24 35.59 17.57 -3.30
N GLN A 25 34.90 18.36 -4.13
CA GLN A 25 33.47 18.56 -3.95
C GLN A 25 32.83 17.18 -4.09
N VAL A 26 32.41 16.63 -2.95
CA VAL A 26 31.51 15.50 -2.88
C VAL A 26 30.24 15.96 -3.56
N VAL A 27 30.07 15.58 -4.83
CA VAL A 27 28.76 15.62 -5.48
C VAL A 27 27.88 14.69 -4.64
N PRO A 28 26.81 15.18 -3.99
CA PRO A 28 25.93 14.30 -3.25
C PRO A 28 25.38 13.27 -4.24
N THR A 29 25.68 12.00 -3.99
CA THR A 29 25.01 10.88 -4.64
C THR A 29 23.51 11.11 -4.43
N PRO A 30 22.66 11.08 -5.48
CA PRO A 30 21.23 11.17 -5.28
C PRO A 30 20.82 10.03 -4.37
N THR A 31 20.38 10.35 -3.16
CA THR A 31 19.72 9.39 -2.28
C THR A 31 18.51 8.91 -3.04
N LEU A 32 18.50 7.64 -3.46
CA LEU A 32 17.28 7.04 -3.97
C LEU A 32 16.27 7.09 -2.82
N PHE A 33 15.35 8.05 -2.88
CA PHE A 33 14.21 8.08 -1.98
C PHE A 33 13.35 6.87 -2.37
N ILE A 34 13.39 5.83 -1.55
CA ILE A 34 12.44 4.73 -1.66
C ILE A 34 11.20 5.21 -0.94
N PRO A 35 10.12 5.56 -1.64
CA PRO A 35 8.90 5.94 -0.96
C PRO A 35 8.40 4.75 -0.13
N SER A 36 8.15 4.96 1.16
CA SER A 36 7.42 4.02 2.00
C SER A 36 5.94 4.20 1.68
N PHE A 37 5.27 3.13 1.28
CA PHE A 37 3.86 3.13 0.95
C PHE A 37 3.19 1.96 1.67
N GLY A 38 2.09 2.20 2.37
CA GLY A 38 1.24 1.15 2.91
C GLY A 38 1.71 0.50 4.23
N PRO A 39 1.06 -0.60 4.65
CA PRO A 39 0.96 -1.02 6.04
C PRO A 39 2.26 -1.63 6.59
N VAL A 40 3.06 -0.84 7.29
CA VAL A 40 3.82 -1.39 8.40
C VAL A 40 2.85 -1.45 9.58
N VAL A 41 2.04 -2.51 9.69
CA VAL A 41 1.12 -2.61 10.84
C VAL A 41 1.92 -2.97 12.07
N ASP A 42 2.48 -1.95 12.71
CA ASP A 42 3.28 -2.05 13.92
C ASP A 42 2.39 -2.63 15.02
N PRO A 43 2.66 -3.83 15.55
CA PRO A 43 2.01 -4.23 16.78
C PRO A 43 2.50 -3.31 17.92
N PRO A 44 1.67 -3.06 18.95
CA PRO A 44 2.19 -2.51 20.18
C PRO A 44 3.32 -3.41 20.69
N THR A 45 4.44 -2.81 21.10
CA THR A 45 5.59 -3.50 21.69
C THR A 45 5.18 -4.17 23.01
N LEU A 46 4.65 -5.39 22.93
CA LEU A 46 4.52 -6.29 24.06
C LEU A 46 5.19 -7.61 23.69
N THR A 47 6.29 -7.89 24.39
CA THR A 47 7.13 -9.08 24.24
C THR A 47 6.31 -10.35 24.52
N PRO A 48 6.11 -11.25 23.54
CA PRO A 48 5.47 -12.54 23.81
C PRO A 48 6.46 -13.49 24.47
N GLN A 49 6.04 -14.14 25.57
CA GLN A 49 6.77 -15.25 26.17
C GLN A 49 6.49 -16.53 25.37
N ILE A 50 7.54 -17.11 24.80
CA ILE A 50 7.49 -18.38 24.05
C ILE A 50 7.58 -19.54 25.05
N VAL A 51 6.58 -20.42 25.05
CA VAL A 51 6.66 -21.75 25.69
C VAL A 51 7.14 -22.75 24.64
N VAL A 52 8.33 -23.31 24.85
CA VAL A 52 8.93 -24.33 23.99
C VAL A 52 8.36 -25.71 24.36
N VAL A 53 7.71 -26.39 23.41
CA VAL A 53 7.38 -27.82 23.54
C VAL A 53 8.30 -28.61 22.62
N THR A 54 9.15 -29.44 23.23
CA THR A 54 10.08 -30.36 22.55
C THR A 54 9.37 -31.64 22.15
N ALA A 55 9.39 -31.98 20.85
CA ALA A 55 9.03 -33.30 20.35
C ALA A 55 10.27 -34.02 19.80
N THR A 56 10.45 -35.26 20.25
CA THR A 56 11.57 -36.15 19.91
C THR A 56 11.31 -36.87 18.57
N PRO A 57 12.30 -37.02 17.68
CA PRO A 57 12.13 -37.80 16.46
C PRO A 57 12.42 -39.29 16.70
N ALA A 58 11.62 -40.18 16.09
CA ALA A 58 11.92 -41.60 15.94
C ALA A 58 12.18 -41.90 14.46
N ILE A 59 13.26 -42.65 14.19
CA ILE A 59 13.73 -43.01 12.85
C ILE A 59 13.58 -44.52 12.66
N THR A 60 13.22 -44.92 11.44
CA THR A 60 13.76 -46.05 10.63
C THR A 60 12.69 -47.03 10.12
N ALA A 61 12.47 -47.00 8.79
CA ALA A 61 12.10 -48.17 8.00
C ALA A 61 12.72 -48.08 6.60
N THR A 62 13.19 -49.24 6.13
CA THR A 62 14.01 -49.55 4.95
C THR A 62 13.30 -49.27 3.59
N PRO A 63 14.02 -48.94 2.49
CA PRO A 63 13.40 -48.57 1.22
C PRO A 63 12.93 -49.82 0.44
N ALA A 64 11.66 -49.83 0.05
CA ALA A 64 11.11 -50.76 -0.93
C ALA A 64 11.17 -50.13 -2.33
N ILE A 65 11.51 -50.96 -3.33
CA ILE A 65 11.69 -50.57 -4.73
C ILE A 65 10.38 -50.03 -5.30
N ALA A 66 10.44 -48.80 -5.82
CA ALA A 66 9.31 -48.02 -6.29
C ALA A 66 8.67 -48.60 -7.56
N ALA A 67 7.34 -48.75 -7.54
CA ALA A 67 6.54 -48.87 -8.74
C ALA A 67 6.65 -47.57 -9.57
N THR A 68 6.57 -47.70 -10.89
CA THR A 68 6.47 -46.58 -11.84
C THR A 68 5.42 -45.59 -11.36
N PRO A 69 5.72 -44.29 -11.21
CA PRO A 69 4.75 -43.31 -10.73
C PRO A 69 3.60 -43.24 -11.74
N GLU A 70 2.43 -43.69 -11.29
CA GLU A 70 1.16 -43.39 -11.92
C GLU A 70 1.05 -41.87 -12.04
N ALA A 71 0.62 -41.36 -13.18
CA ALA A 71 0.49 -39.93 -13.40
C ALA A 71 -0.38 -39.32 -12.29
N THR A 72 0.25 -38.63 -11.35
CA THR A 72 -0.44 -37.92 -10.28
C THR A 72 -1.46 -37.02 -10.95
N ALA A 73 -2.76 -37.27 -10.69
CA ALA A 73 -3.81 -36.36 -11.10
C ALA A 73 -3.37 -34.95 -10.71
N THR A 74 -3.33 -34.04 -11.68
CA THR A 74 -3.00 -32.65 -11.42
C THR A 74 -3.89 -32.20 -10.26
N PRO A 75 -3.34 -31.73 -9.12
CA PRO A 75 -4.17 -31.33 -8.00
C PRO A 75 -5.11 -30.22 -8.48
N THR A 76 -6.36 -30.60 -8.76
CA THR A 76 -7.42 -29.67 -9.10
C THR A 76 -7.65 -28.82 -7.86
N LEU A 77 -7.49 -27.51 -8.01
CA LEU A 77 -7.86 -26.57 -6.95
C LEU A 77 -9.31 -26.89 -6.52
N PRO A 78 -9.62 -26.84 -5.21
CA PRO A 78 -11.01 -26.86 -4.78
C PRO A 78 -11.79 -25.79 -5.55
N PRO A 79 -13.08 -26.03 -5.87
CA PRO A 79 -13.85 -25.12 -6.70
C PRO A 79 -13.81 -23.70 -6.12
N LEU A 80 -13.29 -22.76 -6.92
CA LEU A 80 -13.17 -21.36 -6.52
C LEU A 80 -14.55 -20.69 -6.53
N PRO A 81 -14.81 -19.73 -5.62
CA PRO A 81 -16.08 -19.03 -5.57
C PRO A 81 -16.29 -18.18 -6.82
N THR A 82 -17.55 -18.04 -7.24
CA THR A 82 -17.91 -17.04 -8.25
C THR A 82 -17.90 -15.67 -7.59
N LEU A 83 -17.14 -14.72 -8.13
CA LEU A 83 -16.96 -13.38 -7.57
C LEU A 83 -17.46 -12.30 -8.52
N ASN A 84 -18.12 -11.27 -7.99
CA ASN A 84 -18.49 -10.06 -8.71
C ASN A 84 -17.24 -9.20 -8.93
N ALA A 85 -16.84 -9.08 -10.19
CA ALA A 85 -15.63 -8.34 -10.59
C ALA A 85 -15.73 -6.83 -10.32
N ASP A 86 -16.95 -6.26 -10.31
CA ASP A 86 -17.16 -4.82 -10.09
C ASP A 86 -16.80 -4.35 -8.68
N LEU A 87 -16.67 -5.28 -7.73
CA LEU A 87 -16.28 -5.02 -6.34
C LEU A 87 -14.82 -5.38 -6.06
N MET A 88 -14.02 -5.69 -7.09
CA MET A 88 -12.65 -6.16 -6.93
C MET A 88 -11.65 -5.21 -7.61
N GLY A 89 -10.66 -4.80 -6.84
CA GLY A 89 -9.55 -3.99 -7.31
C GLY A 89 -8.21 -4.42 -6.77
N ILE A 90 -7.17 -3.74 -7.24
CA ILE A 90 -5.81 -3.90 -6.76
C ILE A 90 -5.07 -2.56 -6.75
N GLN A 91 -4.22 -2.36 -5.75
CA GLN A 91 -3.32 -1.22 -5.69
C GLN A 91 -2.07 -1.49 -6.54
N ALA A 92 -1.71 -0.53 -7.39
CA ALA A 92 -0.53 -0.60 -8.25
C ALA A 92 0.31 0.69 -8.14
N TYR A 93 1.64 0.53 -8.14
CA TYR A 93 2.55 1.66 -8.25
C TYR A 93 2.60 2.12 -9.71
N ALA A 94 2.01 3.29 -9.97
CA ALA A 94 1.82 3.79 -11.33
C ALA A 94 2.92 4.75 -11.82
N ASN A 95 3.92 5.09 -11.01
CA ASN A 95 5.06 5.88 -11.47
C ASN A 95 6.12 4.98 -12.12
N VAL A 96 5.73 4.37 -13.24
CA VAL A 96 6.59 3.54 -14.08
C VAL A 96 6.46 3.99 -15.54
N GLU A 97 7.42 3.62 -16.37
CA GLU A 97 7.33 3.90 -17.80
C GLU A 97 6.06 3.29 -18.41
N ILE A 98 5.51 3.95 -19.43
CA ILE A 98 4.22 3.58 -20.03
C ILE A 98 4.19 2.12 -20.51
N HIS A 99 5.28 1.58 -21.07
CA HIS A 99 5.31 0.19 -21.52
C HIS A 99 5.20 -0.81 -20.35
N ALA A 100 5.87 -0.52 -19.22
CA ALA A 100 5.73 -1.33 -18.02
C ALA A 100 4.32 -1.21 -17.43
N TRP A 101 3.74 0.00 -17.44
CA TRP A 101 2.36 0.20 -17.00
C TRP A 101 1.35 -0.54 -17.86
N GLN A 102 1.52 -0.56 -19.19
CA GLN A 102 0.65 -1.31 -20.10
C GLN A 102 0.64 -2.81 -19.77
N LEU A 103 1.81 -3.40 -19.49
CA LEU A 103 1.93 -4.79 -19.06
C LEU A 103 1.24 -5.05 -17.72
N LEU A 104 1.31 -4.11 -16.78
CA LEU A 104 0.57 -4.21 -15.52
C LEU A 104 -0.93 -4.20 -15.73
N VAL A 105 -1.42 -3.26 -16.54
CA VAL A 105 -2.86 -3.14 -16.85
C VAL A 105 -3.38 -4.41 -17.54
N ASP A 106 -2.61 -4.99 -18.46
CA ASP A 106 -2.95 -6.27 -19.10
C ASP A 106 -3.01 -7.41 -18.06
N ARG A 107 -2.08 -7.43 -17.09
CA ARG A 107 -2.08 -8.41 -16.00
C ARG A 107 -3.29 -8.27 -15.08
N VAL A 108 -3.67 -7.04 -14.72
CA VAL A 108 -4.88 -6.78 -13.92
C VAL A 108 -6.13 -7.22 -14.68
N GLN A 109 -6.17 -6.97 -16.01
CA GLN A 109 -7.28 -7.40 -16.85
C GLN A 109 -7.41 -8.92 -16.90
N PHE A 110 -6.29 -9.64 -17.02
CA PHE A 110 -6.28 -11.10 -17.04
C PHE A 110 -6.69 -11.71 -15.69
N MET A 111 -6.39 -11.05 -14.57
CA MET A 111 -6.95 -11.43 -13.27
C MET A 111 -8.44 -11.18 -13.16
N GLY A 112 -9.06 -10.44 -14.09
CA GLY A 112 -10.50 -10.14 -14.08
C GLY A 112 -10.92 -9.12 -13.04
N LEU A 113 -9.99 -8.27 -12.56
CA LEU A 113 -10.30 -7.16 -11.65
C LEU A 113 -10.84 -5.96 -12.43
N ARG A 114 -11.60 -5.07 -11.76
CA ARG A 114 -12.20 -3.88 -12.41
C ARG A 114 -11.73 -2.56 -11.85
N TRP A 115 -11.12 -2.56 -10.67
CA TRP A 115 -10.58 -1.36 -10.05
C TRP A 115 -9.06 -1.35 -10.01
N ILE A 116 -8.46 -0.19 -10.27
CA ILE A 116 -7.05 0.08 -10.00
C ILE A 116 -6.99 1.25 -9.00
N LYS A 117 -6.28 1.04 -7.89
CA LYS A 117 -5.94 2.10 -6.92
C LYS A 117 -4.48 2.53 -7.09
N THR A 118 -4.22 3.82 -7.00
CA THR A 118 -2.86 4.36 -6.87
C THR A 118 -2.82 5.43 -5.80
N GLN A 119 -1.83 5.35 -4.91
CA GLN A 119 -1.50 6.45 -4.00
C GLN A 119 -0.71 7.53 -4.73
N VAL A 120 -1.13 8.78 -4.55
CA VAL A 120 -0.57 10.00 -5.12
C VAL A 120 0.09 10.78 -4.00
N ASN A 121 1.43 10.81 -4.02
CA ASN A 121 2.23 11.53 -3.02
C ASN A 121 2.38 13.00 -3.41
N TRP A 122 1.76 13.91 -2.66
CA TRP A 122 1.80 15.35 -2.92
C TRP A 122 3.23 15.88 -2.82
N ARG A 123 4.01 15.47 -1.81
CA ARG A 123 5.42 15.89 -1.66
C ARG A 123 6.26 15.55 -2.89
N GLU A 124 6.09 14.37 -3.47
CA GLU A 124 6.83 13.95 -4.67
C GLU A 124 6.36 14.69 -5.92
N MET A 125 5.06 14.99 -5.99
CA MET A 125 4.47 15.68 -7.14
C MET A 125 4.76 17.16 -7.17
N GLU A 126 4.77 17.84 -6.01
CA GLU A 126 4.92 19.29 -5.88
C GLU A 126 5.92 19.64 -4.75
N PRO A 127 7.21 19.34 -4.94
CA PRO A 127 8.23 19.58 -3.93
C PRO A 127 8.42 21.07 -3.60
N GLU A 128 8.03 21.96 -4.52
CA GLU A 128 7.99 23.41 -4.33
C GLU A 128 6.63 23.97 -4.81
N PRO A 129 6.10 25.05 -4.21
CA PRO A 129 4.77 25.56 -4.54
C PRO A 129 4.62 25.86 -6.05
N GLY A 130 3.64 25.22 -6.68
CA GLY A 130 3.31 25.33 -8.10
C GLY A 130 4.30 24.66 -9.06
N GLN A 131 5.34 23.97 -8.55
CA GLN A 131 6.36 23.31 -9.38
C GLN A 131 6.14 21.80 -9.39
N PHE A 132 5.45 21.32 -10.41
CA PHE A 132 5.15 19.89 -10.54
C PHE A 132 6.29 19.08 -11.17
N THR A 133 6.60 17.92 -10.60
CA THR A 133 7.59 16.99 -11.13
C THR A 133 7.02 16.12 -12.25
N GLN A 134 7.89 15.37 -12.93
CA GLN A 134 7.48 14.38 -13.94
C GLN A 134 6.57 13.29 -13.36
N VAL A 135 6.63 12.99 -12.05
CA VAL A 135 5.77 12.01 -11.38
C VAL A 135 4.29 12.38 -11.56
N PHE A 136 3.97 13.68 -11.48
CA PHE A 136 2.60 14.19 -11.65
C PHE A 136 2.02 13.83 -13.03
N SER A 137 2.78 14.02 -14.11
CA SER A 137 2.32 13.72 -15.47
C SER A 137 2.37 12.23 -15.79
N VAL A 138 3.38 11.49 -15.32
CA VAL A 138 3.49 10.04 -15.54
C VAL A 138 2.32 9.29 -14.92
N ILE A 139 1.99 9.57 -13.65
CA ILE A 139 0.86 8.92 -12.99
C ILE A 139 -0.46 9.30 -13.69
N ARG A 140 -0.66 10.58 -14.04
CA ARG A 140 -1.84 11.02 -14.80
C ARG A 140 -2.02 10.20 -16.08
N ASP A 141 -0.98 10.14 -16.92
CA ASP A 141 -1.06 9.52 -18.23
C ASP A 141 -1.28 8.01 -18.13
N ASN A 142 -0.64 7.37 -17.14
CA ASN A 142 -0.85 5.95 -16.83
C ASN A 142 -2.29 5.68 -16.36
N LEU A 143 -2.84 6.49 -15.45
CA LEU A 143 -4.22 6.30 -14.99
C LEU A 143 -5.27 6.60 -16.08
N ILE A 144 -5.02 7.59 -16.95
CA ILE A 144 -5.85 7.82 -18.15
C ILE A 144 -5.83 6.58 -19.06
N TYR A 145 -4.64 5.99 -19.28
CA TYR A 145 -4.53 4.76 -20.05
C TYR A 145 -5.36 3.62 -19.44
N ALA A 146 -5.25 3.40 -18.13
CA ALA A 146 -6.04 2.39 -17.43
C ALA A 146 -7.56 2.65 -17.54
N GLY A 147 -8.00 3.91 -17.39
CA GLY A 147 -9.40 4.30 -17.59
C GLY A 147 -9.90 3.98 -19.00
N ARG A 148 -9.09 4.25 -20.04
CA ARG A 148 -9.41 3.90 -21.44
C ARG A 148 -9.48 2.39 -21.69
N ARG A 149 -8.83 1.57 -20.84
CA ARG A 149 -8.93 0.11 -20.84
C ARG A 149 -10.14 -0.41 -20.05
N GLY A 150 -11.00 0.48 -19.55
CA GLY A 150 -12.25 0.15 -18.88
C GLY A 150 -12.12 -0.10 -17.38
N PHE A 151 -11.00 0.30 -16.76
CA PHE A 151 -10.83 0.23 -15.31
C PHE A 151 -11.50 1.42 -14.61
N LYS A 152 -12.12 1.14 -13.47
CA LYS A 152 -12.52 2.16 -12.50
C LYS A 152 -11.29 2.56 -11.71
N ILE A 153 -11.03 3.86 -11.61
CA ILE A 153 -9.80 4.39 -10.98
C ILE A 153 -10.13 4.95 -9.60
N MET A 154 -9.37 4.50 -8.61
CA MET A 154 -9.31 5.11 -7.29
C MET A 154 -7.95 5.77 -7.09
N ILE A 155 -7.92 6.97 -6.54
CA ILE A 155 -6.67 7.57 -6.06
C ILE A 155 -6.78 7.89 -4.57
N SER A 156 -5.67 7.75 -3.85
CA SER A 156 -5.53 8.32 -2.50
C SER A 156 -4.49 9.43 -2.56
N VAL A 157 -4.76 10.58 -1.94
CA VAL A 157 -3.85 11.73 -1.98
C VAL A 157 -3.18 11.89 -0.62
N VAL A 158 -1.85 11.74 -0.56
CA VAL A 158 -1.08 11.62 0.69
C VAL A 158 0.09 12.58 0.76
N ASN A 159 0.69 12.70 1.95
CA ASN A 159 2.02 13.29 2.23
C ASN A 159 2.23 14.73 1.77
N ALA A 160 2.07 15.70 2.69
CA ALA A 160 2.32 17.09 2.35
C ALA A 160 3.81 17.38 2.13
N PRO A 161 4.17 18.25 1.17
CA PRO A 161 5.53 18.75 1.03
C PRO A 161 5.91 19.64 2.21
N ASP A 162 7.21 19.70 2.53
CA ASP A 162 7.71 20.43 3.70
C ASP A 162 7.32 21.92 3.70
N TRP A 163 7.22 22.56 2.53
CA TRP A 163 6.79 23.95 2.44
C TRP A 163 5.35 24.17 2.94
N ALA A 164 4.50 23.15 2.88
CA ALA A 164 3.11 23.21 3.36
C ALA A 164 2.96 22.77 4.82
N ARG A 165 3.98 22.15 5.42
CA ARG A 165 3.95 21.57 6.76
C ARG A 165 4.31 22.57 7.87
N PRO A 166 3.89 22.30 9.13
CA PRO A 166 4.34 23.06 10.29
C PRO A 166 5.87 23.08 10.36
N PRO A 167 6.54 24.22 10.64
CA PRO A 167 7.99 24.32 10.64
C PRO A 167 8.69 23.25 11.48
N GLU A 168 8.13 22.90 12.63
CA GLU A 168 8.63 21.88 13.54
C GLU A 168 8.58 20.46 12.97
N ALA A 169 7.69 20.19 12.01
CA ALA A 169 7.48 18.87 11.41
C ALA A 169 8.22 18.67 10.08
N ARG A 170 8.89 19.70 9.56
CA ARG A 170 9.66 19.61 8.30
C ARG A 170 10.84 18.66 8.45
N GLY A 171 11.07 17.83 7.43
CA GLY A 171 12.11 16.79 7.48
C GLY A 171 11.83 15.64 8.47
N GLN A 172 10.65 15.60 9.10
CA GLN A 172 10.20 14.45 9.88
C GLN A 172 9.42 13.46 8.99
N MET A 173 8.88 12.40 9.62
CA MET A 173 7.97 11.43 8.98
C MET A 173 6.76 12.11 8.33
N GLU A 174 5.95 11.36 7.59
CA GLU A 174 4.84 11.90 6.82
C GLU A 174 3.79 12.62 7.67
N GLY A 175 3.07 13.56 7.06
CA GLY A 175 2.03 14.29 7.76
C GLY A 175 1.32 15.35 6.94
N PRO A 176 0.23 15.91 7.48
CA PRO A 176 -0.63 16.87 6.80
C PRO A 176 0.04 18.26 6.68
N PRO A 177 -0.48 19.15 5.82
CA PRO A 177 -0.05 20.55 5.85
C PRO A 177 -0.59 21.27 7.09
N SER A 178 -0.05 22.45 7.39
CA SER A 178 -0.56 23.32 8.47
C SER A 178 -1.99 23.81 8.22
N ASP A 179 -2.33 24.01 6.94
CA ASP A 179 -3.63 24.51 6.50
C ASP A 179 -4.35 23.46 5.64
N PRO A 180 -5.52 22.94 6.08
CA PRO A 180 -6.38 22.09 5.27
C PRO A 180 -6.68 22.61 3.86
N ASN A 181 -6.73 23.93 3.65
CA ASN A 181 -7.00 24.50 2.34
C ASN A 181 -5.84 24.32 1.36
N ALA A 182 -4.60 24.19 1.83
CA ALA A 182 -3.46 23.90 0.95
C ALA A 182 -3.60 22.49 0.34
N TYR A 183 -4.06 21.52 1.15
CA TYR A 183 -4.34 20.17 0.68
C TYR A 183 -5.53 20.15 -0.31
N ALA A 184 -6.60 20.88 -0.02
CA ALA A 184 -7.73 21.03 -0.93
C ALA A 184 -7.34 21.72 -2.25
N ALA A 185 -6.44 22.71 -2.20
CA ALA A 185 -5.92 23.39 -3.40
C ALA A 185 -5.11 22.43 -4.28
N PHE A 186 -4.28 21.56 -3.68
CA PHE A 186 -3.56 20.53 -4.44
C PHE A 186 -4.51 19.53 -5.09
N ILE A 187 -5.50 19.00 -4.35
CA ILE A 187 -6.53 18.12 -4.92
C ILE A 187 -7.28 18.81 -6.06
N GLY A 188 -7.64 20.08 -5.89
CA GLY A 188 -8.26 20.87 -6.94
C GLY A 188 -7.37 20.99 -8.18
N THR A 189 -6.09 21.29 -8.00
CA THR A 189 -5.12 21.38 -9.08
C THR A 189 -4.93 20.05 -9.81
N LEU A 190 -4.89 18.94 -9.07
CA LEU A 190 -4.85 17.58 -9.62
C LEU A 190 -6.06 17.35 -10.52
N LEU A 191 -7.27 17.59 -10.04
CA LEU A 191 -8.49 17.36 -10.79
C LEU A 191 -8.67 18.30 -12.00
N ASP A 192 -8.21 19.55 -11.90
CA ASP A 192 -8.25 20.50 -13.02
C ASP A 192 -7.27 20.09 -14.14
N ASN A 193 -6.11 19.52 -13.79
CA ASN A 193 -5.08 19.11 -14.75
C ASN A 193 -5.29 17.70 -15.31
N TRP A 194 -5.83 16.80 -14.50
CA TRP A 194 -6.04 15.40 -14.89
C TRP A 194 -7.41 15.23 -15.56
N GLY A 195 -8.39 16.02 -15.13
CA GLY A 195 -9.80 15.82 -15.44
C GLY A 195 -10.45 14.81 -14.51
N THR A 196 -11.77 14.88 -14.41
CA THR A 196 -12.57 14.06 -13.48
C THR A 196 -13.11 12.78 -14.12
N SER A 197 -13.21 12.72 -15.45
CA SER A 197 -13.97 11.69 -16.19
C SER A 197 -13.51 10.24 -16.01
N PHE A 198 -12.25 9.99 -15.64
CA PHE A 198 -11.73 8.63 -15.43
C PHE A 198 -11.53 8.29 -13.93
N ILE A 199 -11.65 9.28 -13.04
CA ILE A 199 -11.49 9.08 -11.59
C ILE A 199 -12.87 8.75 -11.03
N HIS A 200 -12.99 7.57 -10.44
CA HIS A 200 -14.26 7.05 -9.93
C HIS A 200 -14.36 7.16 -8.40
N ALA A 201 -13.22 7.14 -7.70
CA ALA A 201 -13.16 7.34 -6.26
C ALA A 201 -11.89 8.10 -5.85
N ILE A 202 -12.01 8.91 -4.80
CA ILE A 202 -10.88 9.57 -4.15
C ILE A 202 -10.94 9.26 -2.67
N GLU A 203 -9.88 8.63 -2.16
CA GLU A 203 -9.62 8.45 -0.75
C GLU A 203 -8.84 9.66 -0.20
N ILE A 204 -9.37 10.27 0.85
CA ILE A 204 -8.76 11.46 1.45
C ILE A 204 -7.74 11.02 2.50
N TRP A 205 -6.45 11.07 2.15
CA TRP A 205 -5.31 10.63 2.97
C TRP A 205 -5.17 9.10 3.10
N ASN A 206 -4.19 8.66 3.88
CA ASN A 206 -3.90 7.27 4.20
C ASN A 206 -3.57 7.11 5.70
N GLU A 207 -4.25 6.20 6.39
CA GLU A 207 -3.94 5.77 7.77
C GLU A 207 -3.55 6.91 8.76
N PRO A 208 -4.32 8.02 8.84
CA PRO A 208 -3.98 9.19 9.68
C PRO A 208 -3.98 8.89 11.21
N ASN A 209 -4.38 7.69 11.61
CA ASN A 209 -4.28 7.23 12.99
C ASN A 209 -2.88 6.75 13.37
N LEU A 210 -1.97 6.57 12.41
CA LEU A 210 -0.60 6.12 12.64
C LEU A 210 0.39 7.27 12.71
N ILE A 211 1.39 7.16 13.59
CA ILE A 211 2.41 8.22 13.76
C ILE A 211 3.20 8.48 12.47
N ARG A 212 3.54 7.42 11.73
CA ARG A 212 4.35 7.52 10.50
C ARG A 212 3.65 8.30 9.38
N GLU A 213 2.31 8.36 9.42
CA GLU A 213 1.44 8.96 8.38
C GLU A 213 0.90 10.34 8.78
N TRP A 214 1.03 10.72 10.06
CA TRP A 214 0.43 11.95 10.60
C TRP A 214 1.29 12.60 11.68
N THR A 215 2.42 13.16 11.25
CA THR A 215 3.35 13.93 12.08
C THR A 215 3.20 15.43 11.86
N GLY A 216 3.18 16.20 12.96
CA GLY A 216 3.09 17.67 12.97
C GLY A 216 1.71 18.22 13.35
N MET A 217 0.70 17.37 13.49
CA MET A 217 -0.65 17.74 13.94
C MET A 217 -1.18 16.74 14.95
N PRO A 218 -2.15 17.12 15.82
CA PRO A 218 -2.79 16.15 16.69
C PRO A 218 -3.47 15.03 15.86
N LYS A 219 -3.29 13.79 16.29
CA LYS A 219 -3.84 12.59 15.63
C LYS A 219 -5.21 12.26 16.20
N SER A 220 -6.25 12.92 15.70
CA SER A 220 -7.63 12.64 16.08
C SER A 220 -8.54 12.72 14.87
N GLY A 221 -9.65 11.98 14.92
CA GLY A 221 -10.65 12.01 13.85
C GLY A 221 -11.24 13.41 13.66
N ALA A 222 -11.39 14.16 14.77
CA ALA A 222 -11.89 15.54 14.74
C ALA A 222 -10.92 16.53 14.04
N ILE A 223 -9.60 16.35 14.17
CA ILE A 223 -8.63 17.19 13.46
C ILE A 223 -8.58 16.81 11.99
N TYR A 224 -8.53 15.51 11.68
CA TYR A 224 -8.59 15.03 10.30
C TYR A 224 -9.83 15.53 9.56
N LYS A 225 -10.98 15.64 10.24
CA LYS A 225 -12.23 16.14 9.65
C LYS A 225 -12.08 17.49 8.94
N ARG A 226 -11.21 18.37 9.43
CA ARG A 226 -10.94 19.67 8.78
C ARG A 226 -10.33 19.51 7.38
N TYR A 227 -9.45 18.53 7.21
CA TYR A 227 -8.85 18.17 5.92
C TYR A 227 -9.84 17.46 5.01
N PHE A 228 -10.62 16.54 5.59
CA PHE A 228 -11.71 15.88 4.87
C PHE A 228 -12.70 16.89 4.30
N ASP A 229 -13.17 17.86 5.09
CA ASP A 229 -14.16 18.84 4.63
C ASP A 229 -13.62 19.72 3.50
N ALA A 230 -12.39 20.21 3.64
CA ALA A 230 -11.76 21.04 2.62
C ALA A 230 -11.58 20.27 1.31
N ALA A 231 -11.10 19.02 1.38
CA ALA A 231 -10.93 18.15 0.22
C ALA A 231 -12.28 17.77 -0.42
N TYR A 232 -13.26 17.38 0.40
CA TYR A 232 -14.61 17.01 -0.03
C TYR A 232 -15.28 18.16 -0.79
N GLN A 233 -15.18 19.39 -0.29
CA GLN A 233 -15.71 20.58 -0.97
C GLN A 233 -14.99 20.82 -2.32
N ALA A 234 -13.66 20.72 -2.35
CA ALA A 234 -12.88 20.91 -3.57
C ALA A 234 -13.22 19.86 -4.66
N ILE A 235 -13.49 18.62 -4.26
CA ILE A 235 -13.93 17.54 -5.16
C ILE A 235 -15.35 17.80 -5.64
N ARG A 236 -16.29 18.11 -4.74
CA ARG A 236 -17.70 18.34 -5.08
C ARG A 236 -17.92 19.56 -5.99
N GLN A 237 -17.04 20.56 -5.93
CA GLN A 237 -17.03 21.68 -6.88
C GLN A 237 -16.68 21.27 -8.32
N ARG A 238 -16.00 20.12 -8.51
CA ARG A 238 -15.51 19.65 -9.81
C ARG A 238 -16.27 18.43 -10.32
N SER A 239 -16.77 17.59 -9.42
CA SER A 239 -17.59 16.44 -9.77
C SER A 239 -18.48 15.99 -8.60
N SER A 240 -19.77 15.86 -8.88
CA SER A 240 -20.72 15.18 -7.99
C SER A 240 -20.69 13.66 -8.13
N GLU A 241 -20.06 13.11 -9.18
CA GLU A 241 -20.06 11.67 -9.49
C GLU A 241 -18.93 10.90 -8.78
N ILE A 242 -17.83 11.58 -8.44
CA ILE A 242 -16.70 10.94 -7.76
C ILE A 242 -17.14 10.46 -6.38
N VAL A 243 -16.88 9.19 -6.06
CA VAL A 243 -17.04 8.68 -4.70
C VAL A 243 -15.95 9.26 -3.81
N VAL A 244 -16.30 9.92 -2.72
CA VAL A 244 -15.34 10.44 -1.75
C VAL A 244 -15.29 9.50 -0.54
N LEU A 245 -14.11 9.00 -0.23
CA LEU A 245 -13.87 8.10 0.89
C LEU A 245 -13.09 8.83 1.98
N THR A 246 -13.43 8.58 3.24
CA THR A 246 -12.51 8.88 4.35
C THR A 246 -11.21 8.11 4.14
N ALA A 247 -10.14 8.52 4.82
CA ALA A 247 -8.92 7.71 4.89
C ALA A 247 -9.26 6.30 5.37
N GLY A 248 -8.66 5.30 4.74
CA GLY A 248 -8.55 3.96 5.28
C GLY A 248 -7.71 3.98 6.54
N LEU A 249 -8.33 3.60 7.66
CA LEU A 249 -7.64 3.50 8.94
C LEU A 249 -6.95 2.16 9.07
N ALA A 250 -5.73 2.19 9.60
CA ALA A 250 -5.00 1.00 9.99
C ALA A 250 -5.61 0.41 11.26
N PRO A 251 -5.89 -0.90 11.32
CA PRO A 251 -6.25 -1.57 12.56
C PRO A 251 -5.12 -1.41 13.57
N ALA A 252 -5.38 -0.72 14.68
CA ALA A 252 -4.33 -0.42 15.64
C ALA A 252 -4.88 -0.24 17.07
N GLY A 253 -4.05 -0.56 18.05
CA GLY A 253 -4.19 -0.09 19.42
C GLY A 253 -3.57 1.31 19.59
N ASP A 254 -3.67 1.85 20.80
CA ASP A 254 -2.83 3.00 21.18
C ASP A 254 -1.39 2.55 21.36
N THR A 255 -0.45 3.34 20.87
CA THR A 255 0.98 3.05 21.00
C THR A 255 1.71 4.18 21.74
N PRO A 256 2.81 3.88 22.47
CA PRO A 256 3.55 4.90 23.22
C PRO A 256 4.18 6.00 22.35
N ASP A 257 4.52 5.70 21.09
CA ASP A 257 5.03 6.65 20.10
C ASP A 257 3.92 7.51 19.46
N GLY A 258 2.67 7.22 19.80
CA GLY A 258 1.54 8.12 19.62
C GLY A 258 0.53 7.70 18.55
N SER A 259 0.63 6.52 17.93
CA SER A 259 -0.47 6.00 17.10
C SER A 259 -1.72 5.79 17.96
N VAL A 260 -2.87 5.97 17.32
CA VAL A 260 -4.17 6.05 17.98
C VAL A 260 -5.03 4.85 17.60
N ASN A 261 -5.72 4.30 18.59
CA ASN A 261 -6.72 3.27 18.36
C ASN A 261 -7.76 3.73 17.33
N ASP A 262 -7.88 2.94 16.28
CA ASP A 262 -8.64 3.31 15.08
C ASP A 262 -10.15 3.38 15.31
N ARG A 263 -10.68 2.58 16.26
CA ARG A 263 -12.11 2.62 16.64
C ARG A 263 -12.43 3.89 17.41
N ARG A 264 -11.54 4.33 18.31
CA ARG A 264 -11.69 5.63 18.98
C ARG A 264 -11.61 6.75 17.95
N TRP A 265 -10.60 6.71 17.09
CA TRP A 265 -10.39 7.71 16.04
C TRP A 265 -11.62 7.84 15.13
N LEU A 266 -12.22 6.74 14.70
CA LEU A 266 -13.42 6.75 13.85
C LEU A 266 -14.62 7.37 14.56
N ARG A 267 -14.84 7.07 15.84
CA ARG A 267 -15.92 7.71 16.62
C ARG A 267 -15.73 9.21 16.75
N GLU A 268 -14.48 9.67 16.93
CA GLU A 268 -14.16 11.10 16.95
C GLU A 268 -14.48 11.75 15.58
N LEU A 269 -14.16 11.08 14.47
CA LEU A 269 -14.49 11.56 13.13
C LEU A 269 -16.01 11.67 12.92
N TYR A 270 -16.76 10.63 13.28
CA TYR A 270 -18.24 10.67 13.21
C TYR A 270 -18.82 11.78 14.08
N SER A 271 -18.31 11.95 15.30
CA SER A 271 -18.74 13.00 16.22
C SER A 271 -18.48 14.40 15.67
N ALA A 272 -17.45 14.55 14.83
CA ALA A 272 -17.16 15.79 14.10
C ALA A 272 -18.04 16.01 12.84
N GLY A 273 -18.91 15.04 12.50
CA GLY A 273 -20.02 15.18 11.55
C GLY A 273 -19.69 14.86 10.10
N LEU A 274 -19.94 13.64 9.64
CA LEU A 274 -19.71 13.21 8.25
C LEU A 274 -20.94 13.42 7.33
N PRO A 275 -20.76 13.53 6.00
CA PRO A 275 -21.86 13.69 5.04
C PRO A 275 -22.61 12.37 4.79
N ILE A 276 -23.14 11.73 5.83
CA ILE A 276 -23.74 10.38 5.80
C ILE A 276 -24.98 10.23 4.90
N ASN A 277 -25.52 11.34 4.39
CA ASN A 277 -26.66 11.37 3.47
C ASN A 277 -26.23 11.50 1.99
N ASP A 278 -24.94 11.67 1.71
CA ASP A 278 -24.42 11.68 0.35
C ASP A 278 -24.27 10.24 -0.17
N PRO A 279 -24.98 9.84 -1.25
CA PRO A 279 -24.85 8.49 -1.81
C PRO A 279 -23.47 8.20 -2.41
N ASN A 280 -22.69 9.24 -2.73
CA ASN A 280 -21.32 9.13 -3.26
C ASN A 280 -20.27 9.35 -2.15
N PHE A 281 -20.61 9.04 -0.90
CA PHE A 281 -19.71 9.03 0.24
C PHE A 281 -19.56 7.62 0.83
N GLY A 282 -18.35 7.28 1.29
CA GLY A 282 -18.07 6.01 1.96
C GLY A 282 -16.98 6.12 3.01
N ILE A 283 -16.87 5.09 3.84
CA ILE A 283 -15.83 4.98 4.88
C ILE A 283 -14.73 4.07 4.36
N GLY A 284 -13.51 4.60 4.25
CA GLY A 284 -12.33 3.80 3.96
C GLY A 284 -11.91 2.97 5.17
N ILE A 285 -11.50 1.72 4.94
CA ILE A 285 -10.97 0.81 5.97
C ILE A 285 -9.82 -0.03 5.44
N HIS A 286 -8.86 -0.40 6.29
CA HIS A 286 -7.79 -1.34 5.93
C HIS A 286 -7.85 -2.62 6.79
N PRO A 287 -8.84 -3.51 6.61
CA PRO A 287 -9.11 -4.61 7.54
C PRO A 287 -8.07 -5.75 7.45
N TYR A 288 -6.79 -5.48 7.67
CA TYR A 288 -5.72 -6.47 7.65
C TYR A 288 -5.94 -7.58 8.70
N GLY A 289 -5.56 -8.81 8.34
CA GLY A 289 -5.70 -10.00 9.18
C GLY A 289 -4.38 -10.56 9.72
N TRP A 290 -3.25 -9.86 9.52
CA TRP A 290 -1.91 -10.35 9.86
C TRP A 290 -1.64 -11.75 9.27
N ALA A 291 -1.54 -12.78 10.11
CA ALA A 291 -1.39 -14.18 9.71
C ALA A 291 -2.67 -15.02 9.98
N ASN A 292 -3.72 -14.40 10.49
CA ASN A 292 -4.99 -15.06 10.77
C ASN A 292 -5.78 -15.27 9.49
N ALA A 293 -6.48 -16.40 9.39
CA ALA A 293 -7.42 -16.63 8.30
C ALA A 293 -8.49 -15.53 8.26
N PRO A 294 -9.03 -15.17 7.08
CA PRO A 294 -10.00 -14.09 6.96
C PRO A 294 -11.26 -14.31 7.80
N ASP A 295 -11.70 -15.56 8.00
CA ASP A 295 -12.84 -15.94 8.83
C ASP A 295 -12.49 -16.33 10.27
N ALA A 296 -11.22 -16.20 10.67
CA ALA A 296 -10.83 -16.36 12.06
C ALA A 296 -11.43 -15.24 12.93
N ARG A 297 -11.69 -15.58 14.19
CA ARG A 297 -12.28 -14.67 15.19
C ARG A 297 -11.37 -14.51 16.39
N CYS A 298 -11.25 -13.28 16.88
CA CYS A 298 -10.64 -13.04 18.17
C CYS A 298 -11.47 -13.66 19.29
N CYS A 299 -10.88 -14.22 20.34
CA CYS A 299 -9.47 -14.59 20.49
C CYS A 299 -9.48 -16.00 21.07
N ALA A 300 -9.94 -16.95 20.26
CA ALA A 300 -10.35 -18.27 20.73
C ALA A 300 -9.24 -18.99 21.51
N ASN A 301 -7.99 -18.95 21.04
CA ASN A 301 -6.81 -19.52 21.70
C ASN A 301 -5.52 -18.81 21.24
N PRO A 302 -5.18 -17.64 21.80
CA PRO A 302 -4.00 -16.90 21.37
C PRO A 302 -2.72 -17.66 21.73
N SER A 303 -1.84 -17.83 20.75
CA SER A 303 -0.55 -18.54 20.91
C SER A 303 0.56 -17.97 20.03
N GLN A 304 0.26 -16.97 19.21
CA GLN A 304 1.12 -16.52 18.12
C GLN A 304 1.55 -15.06 18.26
N GLY A 305 0.95 -14.30 19.18
CA GLY A 305 1.31 -12.90 19.51
C GLY A 305 0.62 -11.84 18.65
N TRP A 306 0.01 -12.25 17.53
CA TRP A 306 -0.81 -11.42 16.64
C TRP A 306 -2.20 -12.02 16.49
N ASP A 307 -2.71 -12.62 17.57
CA ASP A 307 -3.95 -13.40 17.64
C ASP A 307 -4.70 -13.21 18.97
N ASP A 308 -4.34 -12.20 19.74
CA ASP A 308 -4.83 -11.90 21.09
C ASP A 308 -5.65 -10.59 21.18
N GLN A 309 -5.82 -9.88 20.07
CA GLN A 309 -6.60 -8.63 19.99
C GLN A 309 -7.44 -8.57 18.71
N ARG A 310 -8.63 -7.96 18.80
CA ARG A 310 -9.62 -7.93 17.69
C ARG A 310 -9.11 -7.26 16.42
N PHE A 311 -8.24 -6.27 16.52
CA PHE A 311 -7.70 -5.58 15.34
C PHE A 311 -6.79 -6.47 14.49
N PHE A 312 -6.36 -7.64 14.97
CA PHE A 312 -5.62 -8.63 14.18
C PHE A 312 -6.50 -9.49 13.26
N PHE A 313 -7.83 -9.33 13.29
CA PHE A 313 -8.78 -10.22 12.61
C PHE A 313 -9.61 -9.47 11.57
N PHE A 314 -9.53 -9.90 10.30
CA PHE A 314 -10.17 -9.27 9.15
C PHE A 314 -11.68 -9.05 9.34
N LEU A 315 -12.45 -10.07 9.71
CA LEU A 315 -13.90 -9.91 9.88
C LEU A 315 -14.27 -9.07 11.10
N ASP A 316 -13.57 -9.25 12.23
CA ASP A 316 -13.81 -8.44 13.42
C ASP A 316 -13.55 -6.96 13.10
N ASN A 317 -12.55 -6.69 12.25
CA ASN A 317 -12.25 -5.34 11.84
C ASN A 317 -13.43 -4.67 11.12
N ILE A 318 -14.00 -5.37 10.13
CA ILE A 318 -15.12 -4.91 9.31
C ILE A 318 -16.39 -4.73 10.17
N GLU A 319 -16.70 -5.71 11.00
CA GLU A 319 -17.92 -5.70 11.82
C GLU A 319 -17.89 -4.61 12.89
N ASP A 320 -16.72 -4.34 13.49
CA ASP A 320 -16.57 -3.26 14.46
C ASP A 320 -16.78 -1.89 13.82
N TYR A 321 -16.29 -1.69 12.60
CA TYR A 321 -16.53 -0.46 11.85
C TYR A 321 -18.00 -0.34 11.50
N ARG A 322 -18.63 -1.43 11.05
CA ARG A 322 -20.08 -1.44 10.77
C ARG A 322 -20.89 -1.08 12.02
N ASN A 323 -20.53 -1.60 13.19
CA ASN A 323 -21.19 -1.26 14.44
C ASN A 323 -21.05 0.24 14.79
N ILE A 324 -19.88 0.82 14.56
CA ILE A 324 -19.68 2.28 14.73
C ILE A 324 -20.53 3.07 13.74
N MET A 325 -20.63 2.65 12.46
CA MET A 325 -21.52 3.31 11.50
C MET A 325 -22.98 3.33 12.01
N LEU A 326 -23.45 2.21 12.56
CA LEU A 326 -24.80 2.08 13.10
C LEU A 326 -25.01 2.94 14.36
N GLU A 327 -24.00 3.03 15.24
CA GLU A 327 -24.00 3.91 16.42
C GLU A 327 -24.29 5.37 16.05
N PHE A 328 -23.80 5.82 14.91
CA PHE A 328 -23.98 7.19 14.41
C PHE A 328 -25.07 7.33 13.32
N GLY A 329 -25.93 6.33 13.17
CA GLY A 329 -27.07 6.39 12.25
C GLY A 329 -26.72 6.27 10.75
N HIS A 330 -25.48 5.93 10.41
CA HIS A 330 -25.02 5.73 9.04
C HIS A 330 -25.36 4.32 8.50
N ALA A 331 -26.63 3.91 8.67
CA ALA A 331 -27.07 2.54 8.39
C ALA A 331 -26.99 2.15 6.90
N ASN A 332 -27.17 3.11 6.00
CA ASN A 332 -27.12 2.87 4.55
C ASN A 332 -25.72 3.07 3.93
N GLY A 333 -24.75 3.48 4.75
CA GLY A 333 -23.38 3.73 4.30
C GLY A 333 -22.66 2.46 3.86
N LYS A 334 -21.61 2.65 3.05
CA LYS A 334 -20.71 1.59 2.61
C LYS A 334 -19.33 1.70 3.24
N LEU A 335 -18.76 0.56 3.62
CA LEU A 335 -17.34 0.39 3.93
C LEU A 335 -16.60 0.02 2.64
N TRP A 336 -15.53 0.72 2.33
CA TRP A 336 -14.64 0.40 1.22
C TRP A 336 -13.32 -0.07 1.80
N ALA A 337 -12.95 -1.33 1.53
CA ALA A 337 -11.61 -1.79 1.89
C ALA A 337 -10.62 -1.23 0.89
N THR A 338 -10.13 -0.02 1.15
CA THR A 338 -9.21 0.68 0.26
C THR A 338 -7.82 0.06 0.27
N GLU A 339 -7.54 -0.80 1.25
CA GLU A 339 -6.48 -1.80 1.23
C GLU A 339 -6.90 -3.05 2.02
N PHE A 340 -6.47 -4.23 1.59
CA PHE A 340 -6.49 -5.45 2.39
C PHE A 340 -5.50 -6.46 1.79
N GLY A 341 -5.09 -7.46 2.58
CA GLY A 341 -4.23 -8.53 2.07
C GLY A 341 -3.55 -9.31 3.18
N TRP A 342 -2.72 -10.26 2.77
CA TRP A 342 -1.86 -11.07 3.64
C TRP A 342 -0.46 -11.12 3.04
N ALA A 343 0.56 -11.04 3.89
CA ALA A 343 1.95 -11.16 3.46
C ALA A 343 2.37 -12.62 3.37
N SER A 344 3.15 -12.96 2.35
CA SER A 344 3.98 -14.16 2.33
C SER A 344 5.31 -13.84 1.66
N PHE A 345 6.40 -14.29 2.26
CA PHE A 345 7.73 -14.24 1.67
C PHE A 345 8.18 -15.58 1.08
N GLU A 346 7.33 -16.61 1.13
CA GLU A 346 7.62 -17.90 0.51
C GLU A 346 7.81 -17.71 -1.00
N ASN A 347 8.92 -18.25 -1.52
CA ASN A 347 9.32 -18.20 -2.93
C ASN A 347 9.47 -16.80 -3.56
N LEU A 348 9.39 -15.73 -2.76
CA LEU A 348 9.78 -14.41 -3.21
C LEU A 348 11.29 -14.38 -3.40
N ARG A 349 11.77 -13.91 -4.56
CA ARG A 349 13.20 -13.96 -4.92
C ARG A 349 13.64 -12.64 -5.53
N TYR A 350 14.93 -12.33 -5.38
CA TYR A 350 15.54 -11.15 -5.95
C TYR A 350 15.96 -11.38 -7.41
N ARG A 351 15.52 -10.49 -8.32
CA ARG A 351 15.86 -10.39 -9.77
C ARG A 351 15.48 -11.55 -10.67
N ASP A 352 15.33 -12.76 -10.15
CA ASP A 352 14.99 -13.96 -10.90
C ASP A 352 14.17 -14.90 -10.01
N HIS A 353 12.90 -15.14 -10.38
CA HIS A 353 11.99 -15.99 -9.62
C HIS A 353 12.31 -17.49 -9.66
N VAL A 354 13.23 -17.93 -10.53
CA VAL A 354 13.64 -19.34 -10.65
C VAL A 354 14.97 -19.57 -9.92
N ALA A 355 15.99 -18.78 -10.25
CA ALA A 355 17.36 -18.98 -9.80
C ALA A 355 17.87 -17.92 -8.83
N GLY A 356 17.15 -16.81 -8.65
CA GLY A 356 17.56 -15.71 -7.79
C GLY A 356 17.55 -16.09 -6.30
N PRO A 357 18.32 -15.38 -5.46
CA PRO A 357 18.32 -15.66 -4.02
C PRO A 357 16.95 -15.36 -3.41
N LEU A 358 16.58 -16.13 -2.39
CA LEU A 358 15.33 -15.92 -1.65
C LEU A 358 15.35 -14.55 -0.96
N ALA A 359 14.21 -13.85 -1.02
CA ALA A 359 14.00 -12.63 -0.27
C ALA A 359 14.12 -12.93 1.23
N ILE A 360 14.84 -12.09 1.95
CA ILE A 360 14.91 -12.15 3.40
C ILE A 360 13.70 -11.37 3.95
N PRO A 361 12.76 -11.98 4.67
CA PRO A 361 11.63 -11.25 5.24
C PRO A 361 12.12 -10.24 6.29
N PRO A 362 11.32 -9.21 6.62
CA PRO A 362 11.63 -8.26 7.69
C PRO A 362 12.07 -8.94 8.98
N THR A 363 13.10 -8.38 9.63
CA THR A 363 13.68 -8.92 10.85
C THR A 363 13.16 -8.24 12.12
N ASP A 364 12.36 -7.18 11.99
CA ASP A 364 11.66 -6.57 13.11
C ASP A 364 10.81 -7.62 13.84
N PRO A 365 10.98 -7.81 15.16
CA PRO A 365 10.16 -8.73 15.94
C PRO A 365 8.66 -8.49 15.79
N GLY A 366 8.22 -7.24 15.66
CA GLY A 366 6.82 -6.86 15.47
C GLY A 366 6.21 -7.32 14.14
N LEU A 367 7.06 -7.62 13.15
CA LEU A 367 6.65 -8.11 11.83
C LEU A 367 6.82 -9.63 11.68
N GLY A 368 7.09 -10.35 12.76
CA GLY A 368 7.34 -11.80 12.73
C GLY A 368 6.20 -12.63 12.13
N TRP A 369 4.96 -12.14 12.18
CA TRP A 369 3.79 -12.76 11.54
C TRP A 369 3.92 -12.89 10.01
N MET A 370 4.66 -12.01 9.34
CA MET A 370 4.81 -12.03 7.86
C MET A 370 5.54 -13.27 7.33
N LYS A 371 6.15 -14.06 8.24
CA LYS A 371 6.87 -15.30 7.94
C LYS A 371 5.99 -16.55 8.07
N ARG A 372 4.74 -16.40 8.53
CA ARG A 372 3.89 -17.55 8.93
C ARG A 372 3.11 -18.18 7.79
N LEU A 373 2.86 -17.44 6.71
CA LEU A 373 2.02 -17.91 5.62
C LEU A 373 2.84 -18.37 4.42
N SER A 374 2.45 -19.53 3.89
CA SER A 374 2.81 -19.95 2.53
C SER A 374 2.18 -19.04 1.47
N GLU A 375 2.71 -19.05 0.26
CA GLU A 375 2.12 -18.33 -0.88
C GLU A 375 0.75 -18.93 -1.28
N LEU A 376 0.54 -20.22 -1.00
CA LEU A 376 -0.75 -20.88 -1.16
C LEU A 376 -1.78 -20.38 -0.14
N GLN A 377 -1.42 -20.25 1.14
CA GLN A 377 -2.29 -19.68 2.17
C GLN A 377 -2.62 -18.22 1.86
N GLN A 378 -1.64 -17.43 1.42
CA GLN A 378 -1.87 -16.06 0.96
C GLN A 378 -2.96 -16.04 -0.14
N ALA A 379 -2.83 -16.89 -1.16
CA ALA A 379 -3.81 -16.99 -2.25
C ALA A 379 -5.21 -17.36 -1.74
N GLN A 380 -5.29 -18.40 -0.90
CA GLN A 380 -6.56 -18.88 -0.33
C GLN A 380 -7.24 -17.82 0.54
N TYR A 381 -6.50 -17.13 1.39
CA TYR A 381 -7.02 -16.10 2.28
C TYR A 381 -7.57 -14.90 1.52
N ILE A 382 -6.89 -14.46 0.46
CA ILE A 382 -7.36 -13.35 -0.36
C ILE A 382 -8.64 -13.71 -1.11
N ILE A 383 -8.73 -14.90 -1.73
CA ILE A 383 -9.95 -15.35 -2.40
C ILE A 383 -11.11 -15.46 -1.40
N ARG A 384 -10.85 -16.03 -0.23
CA ARG A 384 -11.85 -16.17 0.83
C ARG A 384 -12.30 -14.81 1.38
N ALA A 385 -11.42 -13.82 1.49
CA ALA A 385 -11.78 -12.46 1.91
C ALA A 385 -12.73 -11.78 0.90
N PHE A 386 -12.46 -11.90 -0.40
CA PHE A 386 -13.38 -11.43 -1.43
C PHE A 386 -14.73 -12.14 -1.38
N GLU A 387 -14.74 -13.46 -1.18
CA GLU A 387 -15.97 -14.24 -1.05
C GLU A 387 -16.81 -13.78 0.15
N LEU A 388 -16.19 -13.62 1.33
CA LEU A 388 -16.86 -13.18 2.54
C LEU A 388 -17.48 -11.79 2.38
N ALA A 389 -16.75 -10.82 1.82
CA ALA A 389 -17.27 -9.47 1.63
C ALA A 389 -18.41 -9.39 0.61
N GLN A 390 -18.48 -10.34 -0.32
CA GLN A 390 -19.53 -10.46 -1.32
C GLN A 390 -20.68 -11.40 -0.89
N SER A 391 -20.62 -11.93 0.33
CA SER A 391 -21.65 -12.78 0.93
C SER A 391 -22.38 -12.03 2.03
N GLU A 392 -23.65 -12.37 2.27
CA GLU A 392 -24.38 -11.83 3.41
C GLU A 392 -23.77 -12.30 4.74
N PRO A 393 -23.73 -11.45 5.78
CA PRO A 393 -24.34 -10.12 5.84
C PRO A 393 -23.47 -8.98 5.28
N LEU A 394 -22.19 -9.23 4.96
CA LEU A 394 -21.24 -8.19 4.58
C LEU A 394 -21.62 -7.51 3.25
N ALA A 395 -22.15 -8.26 2.29
CA ALA A 395 -22.58 -7.74 0.99
C ALA A 395 -23.55 -6.54 1.10
N SER A 396 -24.34 -6.48 2.17
CA SER A 396 -25.28 -5.38 2.41
C SER A 396 -24.60 -4.03 2.72
N PHE A 397 -23.34 -4.02 3.18
CA PHE A 397 -22.63 -2.80 3.60
C PHE A 397 -21.18 -2.68 3.10
N MET A 398 -20.62 -3.70 2.46
CA MET A 398 -19.31 -3.61 1.80
C MET A 398 -19.46 -3.04 0.38
N GLY A 399 -18.56 -2.12 0.04
CA GLY A 399 -18.29 -1.65 -1.31
C GLY A 399 -17.11 -2.41 -1.94
N PRO A 400 -16.49 -1.86 -3.00
CA PRO A 400 -15.28 -2.41 -3.59
C PRO A 400 -14.16 -2.62 -2.56
N MET A 401 -13.40 -3.69 -2.76
CA MET A 401 -12.18 -4.00 -2.02
C MET A 401 -10.97 -3.95 -2.94
N ILE A 402 -9.90 -3.32 -2.47
CA ILE A 402 -8.65 -3.12 -3.19
C ILE A 402 -7.57 -4.00 -2.56
N LEU A 403 -7.16 -5.04 -3.27
CA LEU A 403 -6.05 -5.89 -2.85
C LEU A 403 -4.75 -5.09 -2.84
N TRP A 404 -4.01 -5.19 -1.75
CA TRP A 404 -2.71 -4.57 -1.61
C TRP A 404 -1.65 -5.68 -1.64
N ASN A 405 -0.75 -5.74 -2.64
CA ASN A 405 -0.57 -4.86 -3.81
C ASN A 405 -0.11 -5.64 -5.05
N LEU A 406 -0.05 -4.99 -6.23
CA LEU A 406 0.31 -5.63 -7.50
C LEU A 406 1.82 -5.86 -7.67
N ASN A 407 2.63 -4.82 -7.52
CA ASN A 407 3.99 -4.77 -8.07
C ASN A 407 5.05 -4.15 -7.16
N PHE A 408 4.83 -4.05 -5.85
CA PHE A 408 5.82 -3.41 -4.99
C PHE A 408 7.10 -4.23 -4.89
N ALA A 409 7.01 -5.57 -4.93
CA ALA A 409 8.21 -6.41 -4.95
C ALA A 409 9.11 -6.18 -6.17
N SER A 410 8.57 -5.66 -7.28
CA SER A 410 9.36 -5.34 -8.48
C SER A 410 10.02 -3.95 -8.44
N LEU A 411 9.78 -3.19 -7.38
CA LEU A 411 10.39 -1.87 -7.21
C LEU A 411 11.82 -2.00 -6.65
N PRO A 412 12.77 -1.15 -7.10
CA PRO A 412 14.10 -1.11 -6.53
C PRO A 412 14.06 -0.92 -5.00
N GLY A 413 14.80 -1.75 -4.27
CA GLY A 413 14.90 -1.65 -2.81
C GLY A 413 13.84 -2.42 -2.03
N TYR A 414 12.79 -2.95 -2.68
CA TYR A 414 11.73 -3.69 -1.98
C TYR A 414 12.09 -5.15 -1.73
N VAL A 415 12.70 -5.81 -2.72
CA VAL A 415 13.35 -7.11 -2.56
C VAL A 415 14.84 -6.90 -2.79
N ASN A 416 15.67 -7.33 -1.84
CA ASN A 416 17.12 -7.13 -1.88
C ASN A 416 17.86 -8.46 -1.64
N GLU A 417 19.04 -8.58 -2.24
CA GLU A 417 19.97 -9.67 -1.94
C GLU A 417 20.72 -9.39 -0.64
N GLY A 418 20.78 -10.40 0.24
CA GLY A 418 21.63 -10.38 1.43
C GLY A 418 21.19 -9.44 2.56
N VAL A 419 20.11 -8.67 2.39
CA VAL A 419 19.54 -7.80 3.42
C VAL A 419 18.02 -7.98 3.52
N PRO A 420 17.40 -7.66 4.67
CA PRO A 420 15.95 -7.71 4.81
C PRO A 420 15.23 -6.90 3.72
N SER A 421 14.22 -7.53 3.13
CA SER A 421 13.30 -6.93 2.18
C SER A 421 12.29 -6.05 2.91
N LEU A 422 11.73 -5.08 2.19
CA LEU A 422 10.68 -4.22 2.74
C LEU A 422 9.40 -5.04 2.99
N PRO A 423 8.69 -4.81 4.10
CA PRO A 423 7.46 -5.54 4.46
C PRO A 423 6.43 -5.64 3.33
N GLU A 424 6.31 -4.55 2.58
CA GLU A 424 5.41 -4.35 1.47
C GLU A 424 5.59 -5.38 0.34
N ALA A 425 6.81 -5.89 0.14
CA ALA A 425 7.10 -6.86 -0.90
C ALA A 425 6.38 -8.20 -0.66
N GLY A 426 6.15 -8.57 0.60
CA GLY A 426 5.45 -9.81 0.96
C GLY A 426 4.01 -9.88 0.46
N PHE A 427 3.37 -8.73 0.26
CA PHE A 427 1.99 -8.60 -0.22
C PHE A 427 1.85 -8.55 -1.74
N SER A 428 2.96 -8.38 -2.46
CA SER A 428 2.96 -8.20 -3.91
C SER A 428 2.42 -9.44 -4.63
N VAL A 429 1.51 -9.26 -5.58
CA VAL A 429 0.99 -10.32 -6.46
C VAL A 429 2.03 -10.77 -7.49
N LEU A 430 2.99 -9.89 -7.82
CA LEU A 430 4.12 -10.18 -8.69
C LEU A 430 5.41 -10.34 -7.89
N ASN A 431 6.33 -11.16 -8.41
CA ASN A 431 7.69 -11.30 -7.90
C ASN A 431 8.57 -10.11 -8.37
N SER A 432 9.82 -10.04 -7.90
CA SER A 432 10.68 -8.88 -8.18
C SER A 432 11.08 -8.71 -9.65
N ASP A 433 11.01 -9.79 -10.42
CA ASP A 433 11.22 -9.83 -11.87
C ASP A 433 9.92 -9.86 -12.67
N TRP A 434 8.80 -9.46 -12.03
CA TRP A 434 7.46 -9.43 -12.61
C TRP A 434 6.87 -10.82 -12.90
N ALA A 435 7.49 -11.91 -12.44
CA ALA A 435 6.86 -13.23 -12.52
C ALA A 435 5.58 -13.29 -11.67
N ILE A 436 4.61 -14.10 -12.10
CA ILE A 436 3.36 -14.27 -11.38
C ILE A 436 3.57 -15.13 -10.12
N ARG A 437 2.86 -14.81 -9.04
CA ARG A 437 2.78 -15.64 -7.82
C ARG A 437 1.45 -16.41 -7.78
N PRO A 438 1.27 -17.44 -6.93
CA PRO A 438 0.05 -18.24 -6.88
C PRO A 438 -1.25 -17.43 -6.75
N ILE A 439 -1.24 -16.34 -5.98
CA ILE A 439 -2.40 -15.43 -5.88
C ILE A 439 -2.87 -14.92 -7.25
N TYR A 440 -1.96 -14.62 -8.17
CA TYR A 440 -2.31 -14.20 -9.53
C TYR A 440 -3.16 -15.27 -10.25
N VAL A 441 -2.73 -16.53 -10.15
CA VAL A 441 -3.39 -17.66 -10.79
C VAL A 441 -4.78 -17.89 -10.20
N TYR A 442 -4.89 -17.82 -8.87
CA TYR A 442 -6.17 -17.95 -8.17
C TYR A 442 -7.16 -16.84 -8.56
N LEU A 443 -6.69 -15.60 -8.67
CA LEU A 443 -7.53 -14.50 -9.14
C LEU A 443 -7.97 -14.72 -10.59
N ALA A 444 -7.06 -15.08 -11.49
CA ALA A 444 -7.38 -15.32 -12.90
C ALA A 444 -8.34 -16.51 -13.12
N GLN A 445 -8.28 -17.53 -12.26
CA GLN A 445 -9.09 -18.74 -12.37
C GLN A 445 -10.43 -18.66 -11.60
N SER A 446 -10.61 -17.67 -10.73
CA SER A 446 -11.88 -17.49 -10.00
C SER A 446 -13.01 -17.10 -10.96
N PRO A 447 -14.12 -17.86 -11.03
CA PRO A 447 -15.24 -17.53 -11.90
C PRO A 447 -15.79 -16.12 -11.62
N ARG A 448 -16.26 -15.44 -12.67
CA ARG A 448 -16.80 -14.08 -12.58
C ARG A 448 -18.31 -14.07 -12.83
N ARG A 449 -19.03 -13.23 -12.08
CA ARG A 449 -20.43 -12.85 -12.37
C ARG A 449 -20.53 -11.37 -12.65
#